data_AF-A0A800K7U2-F1
#
_entry.id   AF-A0A800K7U2-F1
#
_cell.length_a   1.000
_cell.length_b   1.000
_cell.length_c   1.000
_cell.angle_alpha   90.00
_cell.angle_beta   90.00
_cell.angle_gamma   90.00
#
_symmetry.space_group_name_H-M   'P 1'
#
loop_
_entity.id
_entity.type
_entity.pdbx_description
1 polymer ?
#
loop_
_entity_poly.entity_id
_entity_poly.type
_entity_poly.pdbx_seq_one_letter_code
_entity_poly.pdbx_strand_id
1 'polypeptide(L)'
;MISDPLAVFLALAVVVLVALELEARFPLFRALGSALVGILIGMLLSNTGVLPGESEAYQLLMGPGVSMGVVLILLSVDMGSVRQAGPKMLGAFGFGALGTAIGALVGGLSLAGMIGPDTWKLTGQFTGT
;
A
#
# COMPACT_ATOMS: atom_id res chain seq x y z
N MET A 1 -4.16 14.98 -18.75
CA MET A 1 -4.30 13.53 -18.51
C MET A 1 -3.58 12.78 -19.61
N ILE A 2 -2.69 11.88 -19.23
CA ILE A 2 -1.99 10.97 -20.14
C ILE A 2 -2.91 9.78 -20.43
N SER A 3 -3.20 9.49 -21.70
CA SER A 3 -4.09 8.39 -22.09
C SER A 3 -3.34 7.16 -22.62
N ASP A 4 -2.10 7.34 -23.06
CA ASP A 4 -1.27 6.26 -23.59
C ASP A 4 -0.71 5.37 -22.45
N PRO A 5 -0.96 4.05 -22.45
CA PRO A 5 -0.50 3.15 -21.39
C PRO A 5 1.02 3.19 -21.15
N LEU A 6 1.82 3.33 -22.21
CA LEU A 6 3.28 3.41 -22.07
C LEU A 6 3.71 4.68 -21.35
N ALA A 7 3.10 5.82 -21.71
CA ALA A 7 3.36 7.08 -21.03
C ALA A 7 2.91 7.05 -19.55
N VAL A 8 1.83 6.34 -19.20
CA VAL A 8 1.44 6.11 -17.80
C VAL A 8 2.49 5.27 -17.06
N PHE A 9 2.98 4.19 -17.67
CA PHE A 9 4.08 3.39 -17.10
C PHE A 9 5.35 4.21 -16.86
N LEU A 10 5.76 5.02 -17.85
CA LEU A 10 6.93 5.89 -17.72
C LEU A 10 6.73 6.93 -16.62
N ALA A 11 5.55 7.53 -16.53
CA ALA A 11 5.23 8.48 -15.47
C ALA A 11 5.34 7.81 -14.09
N LEU A 12 4.77 6.61 -13.91
CA LEU A 12 4.91 5.85 -12.67
C LEU A 12 6.36 5.48 -12.36
N ALA A 13 7.15 5.09 -13.36
CA ALA A 13 8.58 4.81 -13.18
C ALA A 13 9.35 6.05 -12.70
N VAL A 14 9.06 7.22 -13.27
CA VAL A 14 9.62 8.50 -12.81
C VAL A 14 9.20 8.80 -11.38
N VAL A 15 7.94 8.57 -11.00
CA VAL A 15 7.49 8.74 -9.61
C VAL A 15 8.29 7.86 -8.65
N VAL A 16 8.52 6.60 -8.99
CA VAL A 16 9.33 5.68 -8.18
C VAL A 16 10.77 6.17 -8.07
N LEU A 17 11.39 6.59 -9.18
CA LEU A 17 12.75 7.13 -9.18
C LEU A 17 12.88 8.37 -8.30
N VAL A 18 11.93 9.31 -8.40
CA VAL A 18 11.88 10.51 -7.57
C VAL A 18 11.69 10.14 -6.09
N ALA A 19 10.82 9.18 -5.78
CA ALA A 19 10.59 8.75 -4.40
C ALA A 19 11.84 8.11 -3.77
N LEU A 20 12.56 7.28 -4.53
CA LEU A 20 13.83 6.69 -4.08
C LEU A 20 14.92 7.75 -3.89
N GLU A 21 15.03 8.71 -4.81
CA GLU A 21 16.01 9.80 -4.71
C GLU A 21 15.72 10.71 -3.50
N LEU A 22 14.44 11.01 -3.25
CA LEU A 22 14.00 11.77 -2.08
C LEU A 22 14.32 11.03 -0.78
N GLU A 23 14.02 9.73 -0.73
CA GLU A 23 14.33 8.87 0.43
C GLU A 23 15.83 8.86 0.73
N ALA A 24 16.67 8.79 -0.31
CA ALA A 24 18.13 8.77 -0.17
C ALA A 24 18.70 10.11 0.31
N ARG A 25 18.16 11.24 -0.17
CA ARG A 25 18.73 12.58 0.09
C ARG A 25 18.22 13.25 1.35
N PHE A 26 17.00 12.97 1.78
CA PHE A 26 16.34 13.75 2.83
C PHE A 26 15.93 12.88 4.03
N PRO A 27 16.29 13.27 5.27
CA PRO A 27 16.01 12.46 6.45
C PRO A 27 14.51 12.30 6.74
N LEU A 28 13.71 13.31 6.37
CA LEU A 28 12.25 13.25 6.49
C LEU A 28 11.65 12.16 5.60
N PHE A 29 12.06 12.10 4.34
CA PHE A 29 11.54 11.12 3.38
C PHE A 29 12.05 9.72 3.68
N ARG A 30 13.26 9.60 4.24
CA ARG A 30 13.78 8.34 4.78
C ARG A 30 12.93 7.75 5.91
N ALA A 31 12.34 8.60 6.75
CA ALA A 31 11.44 8.15 7.81
C ALA A 31 10.09 7.65 7.27
N LEU A 32 9.65 8.16 6.11
CA LEU A 32 8.40 7.78 5.45
C LEU A 32 8.56 6.53 4.56
N GLY A 33 9.74 6.35 3.96
CA GLY A 33 10.03 5.30 2.99
C GLY A 33 9.52 5.63 1.57
N SER A 34 10.24 5.18 0.55
CA SER A 34 9.94 5.47 -0.86
C SER A 34 8.55 5.01 -1.29
N ALA A 35 8.03 3.91 -0.75
CA ALA A 35 6.70 3.42 -1.10
C ALA A 35 5.61 4.45 -0.74
N LEU A 36 5.62 4.96 0.50
CA LEU A 36 4.64 5.97 0.94
C LEU A 36 4.82 7.28 0.18
N VAL A 37 6.07 7.71 -0.04
CA VAL A 37 6.37 8.92 -0.81
C VAL A 37 5.85 8.81 -2.25
N GLY A 38 6.06 7.66 -2.90
CA GLY A 38 5.55 7.37 -4.23
C GLY A 38 4.03 7.41 -4.29
N ILE A 39 3.33 6.84 -3.29
CA ILE A 39 1.87 6.91 -3.18
C ILE A 39 1.41 8.37 -3.08
N LEU A 40 2.03 9.19 -2.23
CA LEU A 40 1.66 10.60 -2.06
C LEU A 40 1.85 11.41 -3.35
N ILE A 41 2.95 11.19 -4.07
CA ILE A 41 3.20 11.85 -5.35
C ILE A 41 2.18 11.38 -6.40
N GLY A 42 1.89 10.07 -6.46
CA GLY A 42 0.88 9.52 -7.34
C GLY A 42 -0.52 10.09 -7.06
N MET A 43 -0.90 10.23 -5.80
CA MET A 43 -2.14 10.89 -5.38
C MET A 43 -2.20 12.35 -5.84
N LEU A 44 -1.10 13.10 -5.68
CA LEU A 44 -1.02 14.49 -6.14
C LEU A 44 -1.17 14.59 -7.67
N LEU A 45 -0.50 13.72 -8.42
CA LEU A 45 -0.56 13.68 -9.88
C LEU A 45 -1.95 13.25 -10.40
N SER A 46 -2.63 12.36 -9.68
CA SER A 46 -4.01 11.96 -9.99
C SER A 46 -4.98 13.13 -9.77
N ASN A 47 -4.90 13.78 -8.61
CA ASN A 47 -5.78 14.92 -8.27
C ASN A 47 -5.56 16.14 -9.17
N THR A 48 -4.36 16.33 -9.70
CA THR A 48 -4.05 17.42 -10.65
C THR A 48 -4.42 17.08 -12.11
N GLY A 49 -4.93 15.87 -12.36
CA GLY A 49 -5.34 15.43 -13.70
C GLY A 49 -4.16 15.10 -14.63
N VAL A 50 -2.97 14.83 -14.08
CA VAL A 50 -1.82 14.34 -14.87
C VAL A 50 -2.01 12.85 -15.16
N LEU A 51 -2.23 12.06 -14.11
CA LEU A 51 -2.48 10.62 -14.20
C LEU A 51 -3.98 10.33 -14.42
N PRO A 52 -4.34 9.36 -15.28
CA PRO A 52 -5.73 8.94 -15.43
C PRO A 52 -6.18 8.10 -14.24
N GLY A 53 -7.50 8.04 -14.00
CA GLY A 53 -8.10 7.17 -12.97
C GLY A 53 -8.13 5.70 -13.38
N GLU A 54 -8.18 5.41 -14.69
CA GLU A 54 -8.13 4.06 -15.24
C GLU A 54 -7.10 3.99 -16.37
N SER A 55 -6.35 2.90 -16.45
CA SER A 55 -5.37 2.64 -17.52
C SER A 55 -5.10 1.14 -17.60
N GLU A 56 -4.84 0.64 -18.80
CA GLU A 56 -4.34 -0.73 -19.01
C GLU A 56 -3.03 -0.99 -18.24
N ALA A 57 -2.21 0.05 -18.07
CA ALA A 57 -0.99 -0.03 -17.27
C ALA A 57 -1.27 -0.45 -15.81
N TYR A 58 -2.33 0.11 -15.21
CA TYR A 58 -2.71 -0.25 -13.84
C TYR A 58 -3.25 -1.67 -13.74
N GLN A 59 -4.00 -2.13 -14.76
CA GLN A 59 -4.51 -3.50 -14.79
C GLN A 59 -3.36 -4.51 -14.89
N LEU A 60 -2.37 -4.24 -15.74
CA LEU A 60 -1.16 -5.06 -15.86
C LEU A 60 -0.34 -5.07 -14.57
N LEU A 61 -0.17 -3.91 -13.93
CA LEU A 61 0.57 -3.80 -12.67
C LEU A 61 -0.15 -4.52 -11.54
N MET A 62 -1.45 -4.29 -11.34
CA MET A 62 -2.22 -4.87 -10.23
C MET A 62 -2.50 -6.36 -10.40
N GLY A 63 -2.59 -6.87 -11.63
CA GLY A 63 -2.80 -8.29 -11.88
C GLY A 63 -1.48 -9.07 -12.01
N PRO A 64 -0.99 -9.30 -13.25
CA PRO A 64 0.25 -10.06 -13.48
C PRO A 64 1.48 -9.45 -12.80
N GLY A 65 1.59 -8.12 -12.73
CA GLY A 65 2.74 -7.42 -12.15
C GLY A 65 2.95 -7.73 -10.67
N VAL A 66 1.90 -7.60 -9.86
CA VAL A 66 1.93 -7.97 -8.43
C VAL A 66 2.27 -9.44 -8.26
N SER A 67 1.66 -10.32 -9.06
CA SER A 67 1.91 -11.76 -8.99
C SER A 67 3.38 -12.11 -9.28
N MET A 68 3.98 -11.49 -10.31
CA MET A 68 5.40 -11.63 -10.60
C MET A 68 6.27 -11.09 -9.47
N GLY A 69 5.93 -9.93 -8.90
CA GLY A 69 6.62 -9.38 -7.74
C GLY A 69 6.63 -10.34 -6.55
N VAL A 70 5.49 -10.96 -6.24
CA VAL A 70 5.37 -11.98 -5.20
C VAL A 70 6.27 -13.18 -5.51
N VAL A 71 6.26 -13.69 -6.74
CA VAL A 71 7.14 -14.80 -7.15
C VAL A 71 8.61 -14.44 -6.99
N LEU A 72 9.03 -13.25 -7.41
CA LEU A 72 10.41 -12.79 -7.30
C LEU A 72 10.86 -12.64 -5.84
N ILE A 73 9.99 -12.13 -4.97
CA ILE A 73 10.24 -12.05 -3.53
C ILE A 73 10.39 -13.46 -2.96
N LEU A 74 9.46 -14.37 -3.23
CA LEU A 74 9.51 -15.75 -2.75
C LEU A 74 10.72 -16.53 -3.27
N LEU A 75 11.16 -16.27 -4.50
CA LEU A 75 12.36 -16.87 -5.07
C LEU A 75 13.63 -16.38 -4.37
N SER A 76 13.62 -15.15 -3.87
CA SER A 76 14.75 -14.53 -3.16
C SER A 76 14.78 -14.87 -1.67
N VAL A 77 13.74 -15.53 -1.14
CA VAL A 77 13.59 -15.85 0.28
C VAL A 77 14.37 -17.11 0.65
N ASP A 78 15.13 -17.03 1.75
CA ASP A 78 15.80 -18.19 2.34
C ASP A 78 14.83 -19.03 3.19
N MET A 79 14.60 -20.27 2.77
CA MET A 79 13.72 -21.23 3.46
C MET A 79 14.16 -21.55 4.90
N GLY A 80 15.47 -21.50 5.18
CA GLY A 80 15.99 -21.69 6.55
C GLY A 80 15.52 -20.58 7.48
N SER A 81 15.67 -19.33 7.03
CA SER A 81 15.20 -18.15 7.76
C SER A 81 13.69 -18.18 8.01
N VAL A 82 12.89 -18.56 7.00
CA VAL A 82 11.43 -18.63 7.12
C VAL A 82 11.01 -19.69 8.13
N ARG A 83 11.64 -20.86 8.12
CA ARG A 83 11.29 -21.93 9.06
C ARG A 83 11.58 -21.53 10.51
N GLN A 84 12.66 -20.77 10.74
CA GLN A 84 13.06 -20.34 12.06
C GLN A 84 12.26 -19.12 12.58
N ALA A 85 12.03 -18.12 11.72
CA ALA A 85 11.38 -16.87 12.09
C ALA A 85 9.86 -16.88 11.86
N GLY A 86 9.37 -17.71 10.92
CA GLY A 86 7.99 -17.76 10.47
C GLY A 86 6.96 -17.86 11.59
N PRO A 87 7.09 -18.77 12.58
CA PRO A 87 6.15 -18.85 13.69
C PRO A 87 6.08 -17.57 14.53
N LYS A 88 7.23 -16.92 14.77
CA LYS A 88 7.28 -15.64 15.50
C LYS A 88 6.66 -14.50 14.69
N MET A 89 6.94 -14.47 13.38
CA MET A 89 6.35 -13.49 12.46
C MET A 89 4.83 -13.66 12.37
N LEU A 90 4.33 -14.89 12.26
CA LEU A 90 2.90 -15.19 12.27
C LEU A 90 2.25 -14.84 13.61
N GLY A 91 2.92 -15.09 14.72
CA GLY A 91 2.46 -14.66 16.04
C GLY A 91 2.33 -13.14 16.12
N ALA A 92 3.37 -12.40 15.72
CA ALA A 92 3.36 -10.94 15.68
C ALA A 92 2.27 -10.39 14.76
N PHE A 93 2.10 -10.98 13.57
CA PHE A 93 1.01 -10.65 12.65
C PHE A 93 -0.35 -10.90 13.28
N GLY A 94 -0.55 -12.03 13.96
CA GLY A 94 -1.79 -12.36 14.66
C GLY A 94 -2.12 -11.36 15.76
N PHE A 95 -1.13 -10.95 16.57
CA PHE A 95 -1.32 -9.89 17.56
C PHE A 95 -1.65 -8.54 16.91
N GLY A 96 -0.99 -8.21 15.80
CA GLY A 96 -1.30 -7.03 15.00
C GLY A 96 -2.75 -7.06 14.49
N ALA A 97 -3.18 -8.16 13.88
CA ALA A 97 -4.53 -8.35 13.35
C ALA A 97 -5.60 -8.31 14.44
N LEU A 98 -5.35 -8.90 15.61
CA LEU A 98 -6.25 -8.76 16.76
C LEU A 98 -6.30 -7.32 17.26
N GLY A 99 -5.15 -6.64 17.32
CA GLY A 99 -5.06 -5.24 17.68
C GLY A 99 -5.84 -4.33 16.73
N THR A 100 -5.73 -4.53 15.41
CA THR A 100 -6.49 -3.76 14.42
C THR A 100 -7.98 -4.06 14.52
N ALA A 101 -8.38 -5.31 14.68
CA ALA A 101 -9.78 -5.69 14.85
C ALA A 101 -10.40 -5.08 16.11
N ILE A 102 -9.72 -5.16 17.26
CA ILE A 102 -10.18 -4.57 18.52
C ILE A 102 -10.22 -3.04 18.39
N GLY A 103 -9.16 -2.43 17.84
CA GLY A 103 -9.08 -0.98 17.66
C GLY A 103 -10.18 -0.42 16.77
N ALA A 104 -10.42 -1.06 15.63
CA ALA A 104 -11.49 -0.69 14.72
C ALA A 104 -12.88 -0.87 15.37
N LEU A 105 -13.10 -1.97 16.11
CA LEU A 105 -14.36 -2.22 16.80
C LEU A 105 -14.62 -1.21 17.92
N VAL A 106 -13.62 -0.88 18.73
CA VAL A 106 -13.73 0.16 19.76
C VAL A 106 -13.99 1.53 19.13
N GLY A 107 -13.26 1.88 18.07
CA GLY A 107 -13.47 3.11 17.31
C GLY A 107 -14.89 3.19 16.76
N GLY A 108 -15.33 2.13 16.07
CA GLY A 108 -16.67 2.01 15.51
C GLY A 108 -17.78 2.17 16.55
N LEU A 109 -17.69 1.45 17.68
CA LEU A 109 -18.69 1.55 18.75
C LEU A 109 -18.69 2.94 19.41
N SER A 110 -17.51 3.53 19.64
CA SER A 110 -17.41 4.87 20.26
C SER A 110 -17.97 5.99 19.37
N LEU A 111 -17.85 5.83 18.05
CA LEU A 111 -18.29 6.82 17.06
C LEU A 111 -19.64 6.46 16.43
N ALA A 112 -20.28 5.35 16.84
CA ALA A 112 -21.51 4.85 16.24
C ALA A 112 -22.65 5.88 16.26
N GLY A 113 -22.74 6.68 17.33
CA GLY A 113 -23.73 7.74 17.44
C GLY A 113 -23.52 8.92 16.48
N MET A 114 -22.28 9.17 16.04
CA MET A 114 -21.94 10.24 15.10
C MET A 114 -22.01 9.78 13.65
N ILE A 115 -21.60 8.54 13.37
CA ILE A 115 -21.56 7.97 12.02
C ILE A 115 -22.95 7.45 11.61
N GLY A 116 -23.73 6.92 12.56
CA GLY A 116 -25.07 6.40 12.31
C GLY A 116 -25.05 5.01 11.61
N PRO A 117 -26.01 4.73 10.71
CA PRO A 117 -26.20 3.39 10.14
C PRO A 117 -25.00 2.82 9.38
N ASP A 118 -24.10 3.67 8.88
CA ASP A 118 -22.93 3.26 8.07
C ASP A 118 -21.68 2.91 8.89
N THR A 119 -21.78 2.93 10.23
CA THR A 119 -20.67 2.63 11.15
C THR A 119 -19.99 1.30 10.84
N TRP A 120 -20.76 0.28 10.48
CA TRP A 120 -20.22 -1.05 10.17
C TRP A 120 -19.34 -1.05 8.91
N LYS A 121 -19.64 -0.20 7.92
CA LYS A 121 -18.85 -0.08 6.68
C LYS A 121 -17.47 0.48 6.98
N LEU A 122 -17.42 1.57 7.74
CA LEU A 122 -16.16 2.21 8.13
C LEU A 122 -15.36 1.31 9.07
N THR A 123 -16.02 0.70 10.05
CA THR A 123 -15.37 -0.24 10.98
C THR A 123 -14.75 -1.44 10.25
N GLY A 124 -15.48 -2.01 9.29
CA GLY A 124 -14.98 -3.09 8.45
C GLY A 124 -13.79 -2.68 7.59
N GLN A 125 -13.86 -1.50 6.97
CA GLN A 125 -12.77 -0.95 6.17
C GLN A 125 -11.48 -0.80 6.99
N PHE A 126 -11.55 -0.12 8.14
CA PHE A 126 -10.37 0.12 8.99
C PHE A 126 -9.81 -1.12 9.70
N THR A 127 -10.53 -2.25 9.68
CA THR A 127 -10.02 -3.51 10.24
C THR A 127 -9.01 -4.21 9.30
N GLY A 128 -9.22 -4.09 7.98
CA GLY A 128 -8.58 -4.96 6.99
C GLY A 128 -7.90 -4.26 5.80
N THR A 129 -7.87 -2.92 5.76
CA THR A 129 -7.03 -2.14 4.85
C THR A 129 -5.64 -1.92 5.42
#